data_AF-A0A822DJZ4-F1
#
_entry.id   AF-A0A822DJZ4-F1
#
_cell.length_a   1.000
_cell.length_b   1.000
_cell.length_c   1.000
_cell.angle_alpha   90.00
_cell.angle_beta   90.00
_cell.angle_gamma   90.00
#
_symmetry.space_group_name_H-M   'P 1'
#
loop_
_entity.id
_entity.type
_entity.pdbx_description
1 polymer ?
#
loop_
_entity_poly.entity_id
_entity_poly.type
_entity_poly.pdbx_seq_one_letter_code
_entity_poly.pdbx_strand_id
1 'polypeptide(L)' 'SETTVKGHFVSTNPIINQIQHNVQWGQLGNSMSLPTDCPQRDERKGWMGDAALTVNEALYNFDLI' A
#
# COMPACT_ATOMS: atom_id res chain seq x y z
N SER A 1 12.41 5.43 0.48
CA SER A 1 12.86 4.28 -0.30
C SER A 1 12.05 4.29 -1.59
N GLU A 2 12.69 4.18 -2.75
CA GLU A 2 11.93 3.98 -3.99
C GLU A 2 11.47 2.53 -4.04
N THR A 3 10.25 2.29 -3.58
CA THR A 3 9.62 0.97 -3.66
C THR A 3 9.23 0.71 -5.12
N THR A 4 9.77 -0.34 -5.73
CA THR A 4 9.47 -0.70 -7.12
C THR A 4 8.16 -1.46 -7.23
N VAL A 5 7.35 -1.14 -8.25
CA VAL A 5 6.12 -1.89 -8.55
C VAL A 5 6.50 -3.28 -9.08
N LYS A 6 5.91 -4.33 -8.49
CA LYS A 6 6.11 -5.73 -8.85
C LYS A 6 4.87 -6.34 -9.51
N GLY A 7 3.68 -6.00 -9.00
CA GLY A 7 2.41 -6.55 -9.46
C GLY A 7 1.65 -5.61 -10.39
N HIS A 8 0.89 -6.19 -11.32
CA HIS A 8 -0.07 -5.46 -12.15
C HIS A 8 -1.41 -6.18 -12.14
N PHE A 9 -2.48 -5.40 -12.04
CA PHE A 9 -3.86 -5.89 -12.08
C PHE A 9 -4.70 -5.02 -13.01
N VAL A 10 -5.52 -5.67 -13.83
CA VAL A 10 -6.53 -5.04 -14.68
C VAL A 10 -7.73 -5.96 -14.80
N SER A 11 -8.93 -5.37 -14.83
CA SER A 11 -10.19 -6.07 -15.03
C SER A 11 -11.10 -5.32 -16.02
N THR A 12 -12.17 -5.97 -16.45
CA THR A 12 -13.21 -5.33 -17.28
C THR A 12 -14.10 -4.37 -16.49
N ASN A 13 -14.06 -4.39 -15.16
CA ASN A 13 -14.87 -3.53 -14.32
C ASN A 13 -14.07 -2.27 -13.91
N PRO A 14 -14.47 -1.07 -14.37
CA PRO A 14 -13.74 0.16 -14.09
C PRO A 14 -13.69 0.51 -12.60
N ILE A 15 -14.70 0.12 -11.81
CA ILE A 15 -14.73 0.37 -10.36
C ILE A 15 -13.62 -0.43 -9.65
N ILE A 16 -13.44 -1.70 -10.03
CA ILE A 16 -12.40 -2.55 -9.44
C ILE A 16 -11.02 -2.02 -9.79
N ASN A 17 -10.82 -1.54 -11.02
CA ASN A 17 -9.57 -0.91 -11.43
C ASN A 17 -9.27 0.36 -10.61
N GLN A 18 -10.30 1.17 -10.31
CA GLN A 18 -10.14 2.34 -9.46
C GLN A 18 -9.82 1.97 -8.00
N ILE A 19 -10.44 0.91 -7.46
CA ILE A 19 -10.12 0.41 -6.11
C ILE A 19 -8.65 -0.01 -6.04
N GLN A 20 -8.18 -0.80 -7.02
CA GLN A 20 -6.79 -1.22 -7.09
C GLN A 20 -5.82 -0.03 -7.16
N HIS A 21 -6.13 0.98 -7.97
CA HIS A 21 -5.35 2.21 -8.04
C HIS A 21 -5.27 2.92 -6.68
N ASN A 22 -6.41 3.04 -5.99
CA ASN A 22 -6.47 3.67 -4.67
C ASN A 22 -5.68 2.89 -3.62
N VAL A 23 -5.74 1.55 -3.65
CA VAL A 23 -4.97 0.68 -2.77
C VAL A 23 -3.47 0.91 -2.95
N GLN A 24 -2.98 0.92 -4.19
CA GLN A 24 -1.56 1.16 -4.48
C GLN A 24 -1.08 2.53 -3.96
N TRP A 25 -1.85 3.59 -4.20
CA TRP A 25 -1.48 4.93 -3.71
C TRP A 25 -1.61 5.06 -2.19
N GLY A 26 -2.58 4.39 -1.58
CA GLY A 26 -2.72 4.32 -0.13
C GLY A 26 -1.52 3.65 0.52
N GLN A 27 -1.10 2.49 0.00
CA GLN A 27 0.08 1.76 0.48
C GLN A 27 1.36 2.57 0.31
N LEU A 28 1.57 3.21 -0.85
CA LEU A 28 2.74 4.07 -1.09
C LEU A 28 2.76 5.28 -0.15
N GLY A 29 1.60 5.91 0.08
CA GLY A 29 1.49 7.04 1.02
C GLY A 29 1.89 6.67 2.45
N ASN A 30 1.70 5.41 2.85
CA ASN A 30 2.05 4.88 4.16
C ASN A 30 3.41 4.17 4.22
N SER A 31 4.19 4.17 3.14
CA SER A 31 5.50 3.48 3.07
C SER A 31 6.66 4.47 3.20
N MET A 32 6.78 5.12 4.36
CA MET A 32 7.82 6.13 4.62
C MET A 32 8.81 5.65 5.69
N SER A 33 9.78 4.84 5.27
CA SER A 33 10.77 4.13 6.11
C SER A 33 10.19 3.03 7.01
N LEU A 34 8.97 3.22 7.51
CA LEU A 34 8.17 2.22 8.22
C LEU A 34 6.75 2.20 7.61
N PRO A 35 6.03 1.07 7.69
CA PRO A 35 4.62 1.02 7.31
C PRO A 35 3.79 1.77 8.35
N THR A 36 3.24 2.92 8.00
CA THR A 36 2.46 3.77 8.91
C THR A 36 0.96 3.53 8.81
N ASP A 37 0.21 3.88 9.86
CA ASP A 37 -1.26 3.91 9.84
C ASP A 37 -1.80 4.98 8.89
N CYS A 38 -1.23 6.19 8.95
CA CYS A 38 -1.65 7.30 8.13
C CYS A 38 -0.52 8.30 7.89
N PRO A 39 -0.51 9.02 6.74
CA PRO A 39 0.54 10.00 6.44
C PRO A 39 0.23 11.43 6.90
N GLN A 40 -1.03 11.77 7.19
CA GLN A 40 -1.47 13.16 7.31
C GLN A 40 -1.41 13.72 8.74
N ARG A 41 -1.94 13.00 9.74
CA ARG A 41 -2.06 13.53 11.11
C ARG A 41 -0.74 13.41 11.87
N ASP A 42 -0.71 13.95 13.07
CA ASP A 42 0.40 13.88 14.04
C ASP A 42 0.58 12.48 14.68
N GLU A 43 0.33 11.42 13.91
CA GLU A 43 0.49 10.04 14.36
C GLU A 43 1.61 9.34 13.59
N ARG A 44 1.33 8.89 12.36
CA ARG A 44 2.31 8.30 11.42
C ARG A 44 3.14 7.22 12.11
N LYS A 45 2.47 6.33 12.83
CA LYS A 45 3.11 5.30 13.66
C LYS A 45 3.08 3.96 12.95
N GLY A 46 4.09 3.15 13.24
CA GLY A 46 4.18 1.77 12.77
C GLY A 46 3.22 0.84 13.49
N TRP A 47 1.92 1.00 13.24
CA TRP A 47 0.90 0.15 13.85
C TRP A 47 1.02 -1.28 13.32
N MET A 48 1.38 -2.21 14.20
CA MET A 48 1.62 -3.60 13.80
C MET A 48 0.35 -4.32 13.32
N GLY A 49 -0.83 -3.92 13.81
CA GLY A 49 -2.11 -4.47 13.34
C GLY A 49 -2.35 -4.15 11.88
N ASP A 50 -2.20 -2.87 11.51
CA ASP A 50 -2.37 -2.35 10.16
C ASP A 50 -1.35 -2.99 9.21
N ALA A 51 -0.08 -3.05 9.62
CA ALA A 51 0.97 -3.70 8.85
C ALA A 51 0.68 -5.20 8.64
N ALA A 52 0.22 -5.92 9.66
CA ALA A 52 -0.08 -7.34 9.57
C ALA A 52 -1.26 -7.64 8.61
N LEU A 53 -2.27 -6.76 8.56
CA LEU A 53 -3.42 -6.93 7.67
C LEU A 53 -3.09 -6.57 6.21
N THR A 54 -2.20 -5.62 5.99
CA THR A 54 -1.87 -5.09 4.65
C THR A 54 -0.69 -5.80 3.98
N VAL A 55 0.16 -6.51 4.73
CA VAL A 55 1.41 -7.08 4.20
C VAL A 55 1.24 -7.94 2.95
N ASN A 56 0.17 -8.74 2.85
CA ASN A 56 -0.04 -9.59 1.68
C ASN A 56 -0.32 -8.76 0.42
N GLU A 57 -1.19 -7.75 0.52
CA GLU A 57 -1.47 -6.83 -0.59
C GLU A 57 -0.19 -6.12 -1.02
N ALA A 58 0.57 -5.60 -0.05
CA ALA A 58 1.80 -4.87 -0.33
C ALA A 58 2.84 -5.74 -1.03
N LEU A 59 3.01 -7.02 -0.64
CA LEU A 59 3.93 -7.98 -1.27
C LEU A 59 3.50 -8.43 -2.68
N TYR A 60 2.21 -8.36 -3.01
CA TYR A 60 1.72 -8.59 -4.36
C TYR A 60 2.02 -7.39 -5.27
N ASN A 61 1.84 -6.18 -4.77
CA ASN A 61 1.96 -4.96 -5.56
C ASN A 61 3.40 -4.46 -5.70
N PHE A 62 4.25 -4.68 -4.70
CA PHE A 62 5.54 -4.01 -4.57
C PHE A 62 6.66 -4.98 -4.20
N ASP A 63 7.90 -4.59 -4.51
CA ASP A 63 9.10 -5.23 -3.98
C ASP A 63 9.47 -4.60 -2.63
N LEU A 64 9.42 -5.39 -1.57
CA LEU A 64 9.54 -4.94 -0.17
C LEU A 64 10.68 -5.63 0.59
N ILE A 65 11.64 -6.21 -0.15
CA ILE A 65 12.82 -6.90 0.39
C ILE A 65 14.07 -6.05 0.14
#